data_AF-A0AB36G619-F1
#
_entry.id   AF-A0AB36G619-F1
#
_cell.length_a   1.000
_cell.length_b   1.000
_cell.length_c   1.000
_cell.angle_alpha   90.00
_cell.angle_beta   90.00
_cell.angle_gamma   90.00
#
_symmetry.space_group_name_H-M   'P 1'
#
loop_
_entity.id
_entity.type
_entity.pdbx_description
1 polymer ?
#
loop_
_entity_poly.entity_id
_entity_poly.type
_entity_poly.pdbx_seq_one_letter_code
_entity_poly.pdbx_strand_id
1 'polypeptide(L)'
;MKKIILILALFLSASWAQNLEINPDTGLIIDPDSPLVEANCLACHGSNLITNMHASRKAWLAAIRWMQDSEGLWEIEPEDEEKILNYLEKYYGEKYDTRRRIPLAILLQNKTH
;
A
#
# COMPACT_ATOMS: atom_id res chain seq x y z
N MET A 1 -26.05 27.12 -37.52
CA MET A 1 -24.93 27.05 -36.56
C MET A 1 -25.37 26.27 -35.31
N LYS A 2 -25.46 24.93 -35.38
CA LYS A 2 -25.87 24.09 -34.24
C LYS A 2 -25.49 22.60 -34.42
N LYS A 3 -24.38 22.34 -35.14
CA LYS A 3 -23.96 20.98 -35.52
C LYS A 3 -22.48 20.66 -35.21
N ILE A 4 -21.79 21.49 -34.42
CA ILE A 4 -20.35 21.32 -34.15
C ILE A 4 -20.08 20.82 -32.72
N ILE A 5 -21.10 20.69 -31.86
CA ILE A 5 -20.91 20.36 -30.43
C ILE A 5 -20.84 18.84 -30.14
N LEU A 6 -20.93 17.97 -31.15
CA LEU A 6 -21.04 16.51 -30.95
C LEU A 6 -19.75 15.68 -31.19
N ILE A 7 -18.57 16.30 -31.35
CA ILE A 7 -17.32 15.56 -31.64
C ILE A 7 -16.28 15.61 -30.50
N LEU A 8 -16.50 16.41 -29.44
CA LEU A 8 -15.48 16.63 -28.41
C LEU A 8 -15.55 15.69 -27.18
N ALA A 9 -16.16 14.51 -27.31
CA ALA A 9 -16.43 13.61 -26.18
C ALA A 9 -15.80 12.20 -26.32
N LEU A 10 -14.69 12.06 -27.04
CA LEU A 10 -14.10 10.76 -27.39
C LEU A 10 -12.62 10.57 -27.00
N PHE A 11 -12.05 11.43 -26.15
CA PHE A 11 -10.61 11.39 -25.82
C PHE A 11 -10.26 11.42 -24.32
N LEU A 12 -11.11 10.90 -23.42
CA LEU A 12 -10.78 10.85 -21.98
C LEU A 12 -10.90 9.44 -21.37
N SER A 13 -10.27 8.46 -22.00
CA SER A 13 -10.01 7.18 -21.35
C SER A 13 -8.60 6.68 -21.65
N ALA A 14 -7.60 7.55 -21.46
CA ALA A 14 -6.26 7.07 -21.18
C ALA A 14 -6.27 6.51 -19.75
N SER A 15 -6.60 5.23 -19.63
CA SER A 15 -6.34 4.47 -18.42
C SER A 15 -4.81 4.37 -18.27
N TRP A 16 -4.23 5.27 -17.48
CA TRP A 16 -2.84 5.18 -17.07
C TRP A 16 -2.69 3.96 -16.16
N ALA A 17 -2.38 2.80 -16.75
CA ALA A 17 -1.76 1.74 -15.99
C ALA A 17 -0.44 2.30 -15.48
N GLN A 18 -0.37 2.61 -14.19
CA GLN A 18 0.85 3.07 -13.54
C GLN A 18 1.82 1.90 -13.58
N ASN A 19 2.88 2.00 -14.38
CA ASN A 19 3.99 1.06 -14.28
C ASN A 19 4.69 1.35 -12.94
N LEU A 20 4.58 0.42 -11.99
CA LEU A 20 5.20 0.58 -10.68
C LEU A 20 6.71 0.41 -10.86
N GLU A 21 7.45 1.49 -10.65
CA GLU A 21 8.91 1.45 -10.64
C GLU A 21 9.39 0.87 -9.30
N ILE A 22 10.43 0.05 -9.35
CA ILE A 22 11.01 -0.60 -8.18
C ILE A 22 12.40 -0.01 -7.95
N ASN A 23 12.67 0.44 -6.73
CA ASN A 23 13.99 0.86 -6.32
C ASN A 23 14.93 -0.36 -6.39
N PRO A 24 15.99 -0.35 -7.22
CA PRO A 24 16.87 -1.51 -7.39
C PRO A 24 17.67 -1.85 -6.14
N ASP A 25 17.90 -0.87 -5.25
CA ASP A 25 18.70 -1.07 -4.04
C ASP A 25 17.87 -1.65 -2.89
N THR A 26 16.62 -1.18 -2.77
CA THR A 26 15.74 -1.57 -1.66
C THR A 26 14.68 -2.59 -2.06
N GLY A 27 14.38 -2.75 -3.35
CA GLY A 27 13.28 -3.59 -3.82
C GLY A 27 11.88 -3.06 -3.48
N LEU A 28 11.79 -1.85 -2.91
CA LEU A 28 10.52 -1.18 -2.64
C LEU A 28 9.96 -0.49 -3.88
N ILE A 29 8.64 -0.39 -3.97
CA ILE A 29 7.96 0.40 -5.01
C ILE A 29 8.26 1.89 -4.78
N ILE A 30 8.69 2.60 -5.80
CA ILE A 30 9.02 4.02 -5.69
C ILE A 30 7.73 4.85 -5.56
N ASP A 31 7.68 5.68 -4.53
CA ASP A 31 6.59 6.61 -4.22
C ASP A 31 7.18 7.78 -3.42
N PRO A 32 6.58 9.00 -3.43
CA PRO A 32 7.04 10.10 -2.57
C PRO A 32 7.23 9.73 -1.10
N ASP A 33 6.43 8.78 -0.57
CA ASP A 33 6.51 8.33 0.82
C ASP A 33 7.45 7.11 1.02
N SER A 34 7.98 6.49 -0.05
CA SER A 34 8.85 5.32 0.08
C SER A 34 10.16 5.59 0.85
N PRO A 35 10.82 6.76 0.76
CA PRO A 35 12.02 7.05 1.57
C PRO A 35 11.75 7.01 3.08
N LEU A 36 10.52 7.33 3.50
CA LEU A 36 10.14 7.29 4.90
C LEU A 36 10.06 5.84 5.42
N VAL A 37 9.56 4.94 4.58
CA VAL A 37 9.53 3.49 4.86
C VAL A 37 10.94 2.93 4.87
N GLU A 38 11.80 3.32 3.91
CA GLU A 38 13.21 2.94 3.89
C GLU A 38 13.92 3.35 5.19
N ALA A 39 13.73 4.59 5.64
CA ALA A 39 14.36 5.10 6.85
C ALA A 39 13.90 4.39 8.14
N ASN A 40 12.61 4.06 8.26
CA ASN A 40 12.04 3.54 9.50
C ASN A 40 11.97 2.00 9.55
N CYS A 41 11.76 1.33 8.41
CA CYS A 41 11.45 -0.10 8.38
C CYS A 41 12.62 -0.95 7.87
N LEU A 42 13.65 -0.36 7.27
CA LEU A 42 14.81 -1.08 6.74
C LEU A 42 16.10 -0.82 7.54
N ALA A 43 16.03 -0.04 8.61
CA ALA A 43 17.19 0.30 9.45
C ALA A 43 17.83 -0.93 10.14
N CYS A 44 17.04 -1.97 10.41
CA CYS A 44 17.51 -3.16 11.14
C CYS A 44 17.62 -4.41 10.24
N HIS A 45 16.85 -4.51 9.16
CA HIS A 45 16.81 -5.67 8.28
C HIS A 45 16.36 -5.30 6.85
N GLY A 46 16.62 -6.17 5.87
CA GLY A 46 16.23 -5.93 4.48
C GLY A 46 14.71 -5.89 4.24
N SER A 47 14.32 -5.35 3.08
CA SER A 47 12.91 -5.16 2.67
C SER A 47 12.13 -6.45 2.41
N ASN A 48 12.79 -7.62 2.40
CA ASN A 48 12.15 -8.91 2.12
C ASN A 48 10.96 -9.21 3.03
N LEU A 49 10.97 -8.71 4.28
CA LEU A 49 9.83 -8.87 5.19
C LEU A 49 8.63 -8.01 4.78
N ILE A 50 8.85 -6.90 4.09
CA ILE A 50 7.80 -6.05 3.54
C ILE A 50 7.33 -6.61 2.20
N THR A 51 8.26 -6.86 1.27
CA THR A 51 7.93 -7.23 -0.11
C THR A 51 7.26 -8.60 -0.25
N ASN A 52 7.49 -9.51 0.70
CA ASN A 52 6.81 -10.81 0.77
C ASN A 52 5.55 -10.81 1.63
N MET A 53 5.30 -9.75 2.41
CA MET A 53 4.12 -9.67 3.27
C MET A 53 3.01 -8.86 2.58
N HIS A 54 1.81 -9.45 2.55
CA HIS A 54 0.61 -8.80 2.07
C HIS A 54 -0.41 -8.74 3.19
N ALA A 55 -0.51 -7.58 3.84
CA ALA A 55 -1.26 -7.43 5.07
C ALA A 55 -2.26 -6.26 5.00
N SER A 56 -3.34 -6.34 5.76
CA SER A 56 -4.24 -5.20 5.93
C SER A 56 -3.55 -4.07 6.70
N ARG A 57 -4.06 -2.84 6.61
CA ARG A 57 -3.57 -1.69 7.41
C ARG A 57 -3.48 -2.02 8.90
N LYS A 58 -4.49 -2.70 9.44
CA LYS A 58 -4.53 -3.09 10.85
C LYS A 58 -3.38 -4.05 11.19
N ALA A 59 -3.06 -4.98 10.29
CA ALA A 59 -1.96 -5.90 10.49
C ALA A 59 -0.59 -5.19 10.35
N TRP A 60 -0.44 -4.24 9.44
CA TRP A 60 0.76 -3.40 9.36
C TRP A 60 0.97 -2.56 10.62
N LEU A 61 -0.09 -1.91 11.13
CA LEU A 61 -0.02 -1.17 12.40
C LEU A 61 0.35 -2.11 13.56
N ALA A 62 -0.23 -3.31 13.62
CA ALA A 62 0.14 -4.29 14.63
C ALA A 62 1.60 -4.73 14.52
N ALA A 63 2.14 -4.85 13.29
CA ALA A 63 3.54 -5.14 13.08
C ALA A 63 4.45 -4.00 13.56
N ILE A 64 4.12 -2.73 13.26
CA ILE A 64 4.85 -1.57 13.79
C ILE A 64 4.86 -1.60 15.32
N ARG A 65 3.69 -1.79 15.95
CA ARG A 65 3.59 -1.86 17.42
C ARG A 65 4.40 -3.02 18.00
N TRP A 66 4.41 -4.19 17.34
CA TRP A 66 5.25 -5.30 17.75
C TRP A 66 6.74 -4.97 17.65
N MET A 67 7.18 -4.34 16.57
CA MET A 67 8.58 -3.93 16.40
C MET A 67 9.01 -2.91 17.46
N GLN A 68 8.12 -1.98 17.83
CA GLN A 68 8.40 -1.00 18.87
C GLN A 68 8.52 -1.65 20.25
N ASP A 69 7.64 -2.60 20.57
CA ASP A 69 7.62 -3.28 21.87
C ASP A 69 8.75 -4.32 22.03
N SER A 70 9.02 -5.11 20.97
CA SER A 70 9.89 -6.28 21.05
C SER A 70 11.26 -6.10 20.39
N GLU A 71 11.34 -5.31 19.31
CA GLU A 71 12.53 -5.22 18.46
C GLU A 71 13.25 -3.86 18.58
N GLY A 72 12.72 -2.95 19.41
CA GLY A 72 13.33 -1.65 19.69
C GLY A 72 13.19 -0.62 18.57
N LEU A 73 12.19 -0.76 17.70
CA LEU A 73 11.83 0.31 16.76
C LEU A 73 11.44 1.55 17.58
N TRP A 74 11.96 2.71 17.18
CA TRP A 74 11.67 3.97 17.84
C TRP A 74 10.20 4.39 17.66
N GLU A 75 9.77 5.39 18.43
CA GLU A 75 8.49 6.04 18.18
C GLU A 75 8.56 6.81 16.87
N ILE A 76 7.61 6.53 15.97
CA ILE A 76 7.48 7.23 14.69
C ILE A 76 6.48 8.36 14.91
N GLU A 77 6.81 9.57 14.44
CA GLU A 77 5.89 10.70 14.54
C GLU A 77 4.53 10.35 13.89
N PRO A 78 3.39 10.76 14.48
CA PRO A 78 2.07 10.30 14.03
C PRO A 78 1.78 10.56 12.55
N GLU A 79 2.19 11.72 12.02
CA GLU A 79 2.00 12.07 10.61
C GLU A 79 2.84 11.20 9.67
N ASP A 80 4.01 10.76 10.13
CA ASP A 80 4.90 9.90 9.36
C ASP A 80 4.46 8.43 9.43
N GLU A 81 3.96 7.97 10.58
CA GLU A 81 3.34 6.66 10.69
C GLU A 81 2.12 6.54 9.76
N GLU A 82 1.30 7.59 9.65
CA GLU A 82 0.16 7.59 8.73
C GLU A 82 0.59 7.40 7.27
N LYS A 83 1.65 8.11 6.83
CA LYS A 83 2.21 7.96 5.47
C LYS A 83 2.79 6.57 5.24
N ILE A 84 3.55 6.04 6.20
CA ILE A 84 4.09 4.67 6.15
C ILE A 84 2.95 3.66 5.99
N LEU A 85 1.91 3.75 6.82
CA LEU A 85 0.76 2.85 6.73
C LEU A 85 0.01 2.99 5.40
N ASN A 86 -0.15 4.21 4.89
CA ASN A 86 -0.77 4.45 3.58
C ASN A 86 0.05 3.81 2.45
N TYR A 87 1.37 3.96 2.47
CA TYR A 87 2.26 3.33 1.52
C TYR A 87 2.19 1.79 1.60
N LEU A 88 2.32 1.23 2.80
CA LEU A 88 2.31 -0.22 3.03
C LEU A 88 0.97 -0.84 2.61
N GLU A 89 -0.15 -0.20 2.92
CA GLU A 89 -1.48 -0.65 2.49
C GLU A 89 -1.66 -0.55 0.97
N LYS A 90 -1.21 0.55 0.35
CA LYS A 90 -1.36 0.79 -1.10
C LYS A 90 -0.58 -0.23 -1.93
N TYR A 91 0.64 -0.56 -1.53
CA TYR A 91 1.57 -1.34 -2.34
C TYR A 91 1.79 -2.77 -1.84
N TYR A 92 1.68 -2.98 -0.53
CA TYR A 92 1.87 -4.26 0.16
C TYR A 92 0.63 -4.66 0.97
N GLY A 93 -0.53 -4.17 0.54
CA GLY A 93 -1.83 -4.49 1.10
C GLY A 93 -2.22 -5.96 0.93
N GLU A 94 -3.31 -6.36 1.60
CA GLU A 94 -3.86 -7.70 1.53
C GLU A 94 -4.30 -8.04 0.09
N LYS A 95 -3.79 -9.16 -0.43
CA LYS A 95 -4.20 -9.68 -1.75
C LYS A 95 -5.30 -10.70 -1.58
N TYR A 96 -6.51 -10.34 -1.99
CA TYR A 96 -7.60 -11.30 -2.12
C TYR A 96 -7.46 -12.05 -3.44
N ASP A 97 -6.82 -13.22 -3.40
CA ASP A 97 -6.93 -14.17 -4.50
C ASP A 97 -8.37 -14.70 -4.53
N THR A 98 -9.17 -14.22 -5.49
CA THR A 98 -10.55 -14.67 -5.70
C THR A 98 -10.65 -16.16 -6.03
N ARG A 99 -9.53 -16.84 -6.33
CA ARG A 99 -9.44 -18.30 -6.51
C ARG A 99 -9.16 -19.05 -5.21
N ARG A 100 -8.73 -18.37 -4.15
CA ARG A 100 -8.61 -18.90 -2.79
C ARG A 100 -9.89 -18.55 -2.04
N ARG A 101 -10.38 -19.44 -1.15
CA ARG A 101 -11.59 -19.13 -0.36
C ARG A 101 -11.38 -17.81 0.38
N ILE A 102 -12.25 -16.83 0.12
CA ILE A 102 -12.29 -15.57 0.85
C ILE A 102 -12.45 -15.89 2.34
N PRO A 103 -11.60 -15.33 3.22
CA PRO A 103 -11.75 -15.51 4.66
C PRO A 103 -13.18 -15.14 5.10
N LEU A 104 -13.79 -15.98 5.94
CA LEU A 104 -15.17 -15.78 6.39
C LEU A 104 -15.38 -14.41 7.05
N ALA A 105 -14.37 -13.89 7.76
CA ALA A 105 -14.41 -12.56 8.37
C ALA A 105 -14.72 -11.45 7.34
N ILE A 106 -14.19 -11.54 6.13
CA ILE A 106 -14.36 -10.54 5.07
C ILE A 106 -15.75 -10.64 4.43
N LEU A 107 -16.24 -11.87 4.24
CA LEU A 107 -17.62 -12.08 3.79
C LEU A 107 -18.65 -11.51 4.77
N LEU A 108 -18.32 -11.45 6.06
CA LEU A 108 -19.19 -10.90 7.09
C LEU A 108 -19.11 -9.38 7.18
N GLN A 109 -17.92 -8.78 7.03
CA GLN A 109 -17.76 -7.32 6.99
C GLN A 109 -18.46 -6.68 5.79
N ASN A 110 -18.54 -7.37 4.64
CA ASN A 110 -19.17 -6.84 3.44
C ASN A 110 -20.71 -6.99 3.41
N LYS A 111 -21.32 -7.59 4.44
CA LYS A 111 -22.78 -7.76 4.58
C LYS A 111 -23.44 -6.72 5.48
N THR A 112 -22.65 -5.91 6.17
CA THR A 112 -23.14 -4.93 7.16
C THR A 112 -23.27 -3.51 6.59
N HIS A 113 -23.23 -3.35 5.27
CA HIS A 113 -23.48 -2.10 4.55
C HIS A 113 -24.66 -2.25 3.59
#